data_AF-A0A7X1IIY9-F1
#
_entry.id   AF-A0A7X1IIY9-F1
#
_cell.length_a   1.000
_cell.length_b   1.000
_cell.length_c   1.000
_cell.angle_alpha   90.00
_cell.angle_beta   90.00
_cell.angle_gamma   90.00
#
_symmetry.space_group_name_H-M   'P 1'
#
loop_
_entity.id
_entity.type
_entity.pdbx_description
1 polymer ?
#
loop_
_entity_poly.entity_id
_entity_poly.type
_entity_poly.pdbx_seq_one_letter_code
_entity_poly.pdbx_strand_id
1 'polypeptide(L)'
;MIELSDMIGELRQQLSAALADGAGEAVRFELGPVELEATVAVSQESGADAKVRLWVVDAGADGKYAQAQTQRVSITLMPRTGAAGTHPVLIAGGEADGER
;
A
#
# COMPACT_ATOMS: atom_id res chain seq x y z
N MET A 1 1.97 -7.36 14.14
CA MET A 1 2.81 -6.24 13.66
C MET A 1 3.27 -6.61 12.28
N ILE A 2 3.07 -5.73 11.31
CA ILE A 2 3.34 -5.98 9.90
C ILE A 2 4.36 -4.95 9.44
N GLU A 3 5.33 -5.36 8.62
CA GLU A 3 6.27 -4.43 7.99
C GLU A 3 5.49 -3.50 7.05
N LEU A 4 5.90 -2.23 6.96
CA LEU A 4 5.26 -1.29 6.05
C LEU A 4 5.27 -1.79 4.59
N SER A 5 6.34 -2.49 4.18
CA SER A 5 6.44 -3.11 2.85
C SER A 5 5.35 -4.14 2.59
N ASP A 6 5.01 -4.94 3.59
CA ASP A 6 4.03 -6.01 3.49
C ASP A 6 2.62 -5.41 3.42
N MET A 7 2.34 -4.38 4.22
CA MET A 7 1.08 -3.62 4.14
C MET A 7 0.88 -2.99 2.74
N ILE A 8 1.92 -2.37 2.19
CA ILE A 8 1.89 -1.81 0.83
C ILE A 8 1.71 -2.93 -0.22
N GLY A 9 2.34 -4.08 0.00
CA GLY A 9 2.20 -5.26 -0.86
C GLY A 9 0.76 -5.78 -0.90
N GLU A 10 0.12 -5.92 0.26
CA GLU A 10 -1.27 -6.34 0.40
C GLU A 10 -2.22 -5.34 -0.25
N LEU A 11 -2.03 -4.04 0.01
CA LEU A 11 -2.82 -2.98 -0.63
C LEU A 11 -2.73 -3.06 -2.15
N ARG A 12 -1.52 -3.31 -2.69
CA ARG A 12 -1.34 -3.50 -4.14
C ARG A 12 -2.15 -4.69 -4.65
N GLN A 13 -2.12 -5.83 -3.95
CA GLN A 13 -2.87 -7.02 -4.35
C GLN A 13 -4.38 -6.75 -4.35
N GLN A 14 -4.90 -6.10 -3.32
CA GLN A 14 -6.33 -5.77 -3.22
C GLN A 14 -6.77 -4.80 -4.31
N LEU A 15 -5.98 -3.77 -4.59
CA LEU A 15 -6.24 -2.86 -5.71
C LEU A 15 -6.19 -3.60 -7.05
N SER A 16 -5.24 -4.50 -7.25
CA SER A 16 -5.17 -5.37 -8.45
C SER A 16 -6.36 -6.31 -8.59
N ALA A 17 -6.89 -6.84 -7.48
CA ALA A 17 -8.10 -7.66 -7.51
C ALA A 17 -9.34 -6.81 -7.86
N ALA A 18 -9.52 -5.64 -7.25
CA ALA A 18 -10.61 -4.73 -7.58
C ALA A 18 -10.58 -4.27 -9.05
N LEU A 19 -9.38 -4.05 -9.59
CA LEU A 19 -9.15 -3.78 -11.01
C LEU A 19 -9.67 -4.91 -11.91
N ALA A 20 -9.41 -6.17 -11.53
CA ALA A 20 -9.86 -7.35 -12.24
C ALA A 20 -11.38 -7.56 -12.11
N ASP A 21 -11.95 -7.40 -10.92
CA ASP A 21 -13.38 -7.59 -10.66
C ASP A 21 -14.27 -6.58 -11.40
N GLY A 22 -13.77 -5.35 -11.62
CA GLY A 22 -14.46 -4.35 -12.42
C GLY A 22 -14.44 -4.63 -13.94
N ALA A 23 -13.74 -5.67 -14.40
CA ALA A 23 -13.70 -6.02 -15.81
C ALA A 23 -15.08 -6.54 -16.28
N GLY A 24 -15.65 -5.88 -17.28
CA GLY A 24 -16.95 -6.25 -17.87
C GLY A 24 -18.16 -5.54 -17.25
N GLU A 25 -17.97 -4.79 -16.17
CA GLU A 25 -19.03 -3.97 -15.59
C GLU A 25 -19.36 -2.76 -16.48
N ALA A 26 -20.65 -2.40 -16.50
CA ALA A 26 -21.16 -1.27 -17.27
C ALA A 26 -20.70 0.09 -16.70
N VAL A 27 -20.39 0.13 -15.40
CA VAL A 27 -19.89 1.31 -14.69
C VAL A 27 -18.51 1.00 -14.14
N ARG A 28 -17.55 1.91 -14.38
CA ARG A 28 -16.14 1.77 -14.02
C ARG A 28 -15.66 3.03 -13.33
N PHE A 29 -14.69 2.89 -12.43
CA PHE A 29 -14.15 3.98 -11.64
C PHE A 29 -12.69 4.23 -11.97
N GLU A 30 -12.26 5.48 -11.90
CA GLU A 30 -10.84 5.82 -11.98
C GLU A 30 -10.18 5.62 -10.61
N LEU A 31 -9.02 4.96 -10.58
CA LEU A 31 -8.19 4.85 -9.38
C LEU A 31 -7.36 6.13 -9.24
N GLY A 32 -7.81 7.01 -8.36
CA GLY A 32 -7.07 8.22 -7.98
C GLY A 32 -5.95 7.96 -6.96
N PRO A 33 -5.37 9.03 -6.39
CA PRO A 33 -4.43 8.93 -5.27
C PRO A 33 -5.03 8.15 -4.10
N VAL A 34 -4.22 7.28 -3.50
CA VAL A 34 -4.60 6.50 -2.32
C VAL A 34 -3.91 7.10 -1.11
N GLU A 35 -4.70 7.66 -0.20
CA GLU A 35 -4.22 8.19 1.07
C GLU A 35 -4.21 7.08 2.12
N LEU A 36 -3.07 6.89 2.77
CA LEU A 36 -2.88 5.90 3.82
C LEU A 36 -2.33 6.55 5.07
N GLU A 37 -3.06 6.40 6.17
CA GLU A 37 -2.58 6.78 7.50
C GLU A 37 -2.22 5.52 8.28
N ALA A 38 -0.99 5.47 8.80
CA ALA A 38 -0.52 4.39 9.63
C ALA A 38 0.23 4.91 10.86
N THR A 39 0.01 4.29 12.00
CA THR A 39 0.90 4.45 13.15
C THR A 39 2.04 3.46 12.98
N VAL A 40 3.27 3.95 12.98
CA VAL A 40 4.47 3.12 12.87
C VAL A 40 5.30 3.22 14.13
N ALA A 41 5.88 2.11 14.56
CA ALA A 41 6.87 2.06 15.62
C ALA A 41 8.28 2.01 15.02
N VAL A 42 9.19 2.81 15.57
CA VAL A 42 10.62 2.75 15.24
C VAL A 42 11.36 2.09 16.40
N SER A 43 12.03 0.98 16.12
CA SER A 43 12.95 0.33 17.07
C SER A 43 14.38 0.42 16.55
N GLN A 44 15.28 0.91 17.39
CA GLN A 44 16.73 0.87 17.14
C GLN A 44 17.32 -0.28 17.96
N GLU A 45 17.85 -1.32 17.31
CA GLU A 45 18.65 -2.34 18.00
C GLU A 45 20.07 -1.81 18.21
N SER A 46 20.54 -1.77 19.46
CA SER A 46 21.89 -1.34 19.80
C SER A 46 22.89 -2.49 19.55
N GLY A 47 23.75 -2.34 18.55
CA GLY A 47 24.80 -3.29 18.18
C GLY A 47 25.72 -2.73 17.09
N ALA A 48 26.79 -3.44 16.74
CA ALA A 48 27.76 -3.04 15.71
C ALA A 48 27.13 -2.85 14.31
N ASP A 49 25.95 -3.45 14.08
CA ASP A 49 25.13 -3.33 12.88
C ASP A 49 23.78 -2.72 13.23
N ALA A 50 23.73 -1.40 13.44
CA ALA A 50 22.48 -0.71 13.72
C ALA A 50 21.52 -0.83 12.51
N LYS A 51 20.47 -1.63 12.64
CA LYS A 51 19.39 -1.74 11.64
C LYS A 51 18.14 -1.04 12.18
N VAL A 52 17.68 -0.03 11.45
CA VAL A 52 16.37 0.61 11.71
C VAL A 52 15.29 -0.25 11.05
N ARG A 53 14.25 -0.61 11.80
CA ARG A 53 13.07 -1.29 11.27
C ARG A 53 11.82 -0.45 11.52
N LEU A 54 10.90 -0.47 10.57
CA LEU A 54 9.69 0.37 10.56
C LEU A 54 8.44 -0.49 10.48
N TRP A 55 7.67 -0.51 11.56
CA TRP A 55 6.62 -1.49 11.77
C TRP A 55 5.27 -0.82 11.97
N VAL A 56 4.21 -1.28 11.31
CA VAL A 56 2.85 -0.75 11.51
C VAL A 56 2.24 -1.36 12.76
N VAL A 57 1.68 -0.51 13.63
CA VAL A 57 0.98 -0.89 14.87
C VAL A 57 -0.52 -0.68 14.74
N ASP A 58 -1.27 -1.61 15.32
CA ASP A 58 -2.73 -1.58 15.36
C ASP A 58 -3.22 -0.78 16.58
N ALA A 59 -4.35 -0.09 16.44
CA ALA A 59 -4.89 0.86 17.42
C ALA A 59 -5.32 0.23 18.77
N GLY A 60 -5.28 -1.11 18.90
CA GLY A 60 -5.61 -1.83 20.15
C GLY A 60 -4.41 -2.43 20.89
N ALA A 61 -3.17 -2.21 20.43
CA ALA A 61 -2.00 -2.94 20.91
C ALA A 61 -1.12 -2.18 21.94
N ASP A 62 -1.63 -1.07 22.50
CA ASP A 62 -0.88 -0.10 23.32
C ASP A 62 -0.09 -0.68 24.51
N GLY A 63 -0.50 -1.84 25.04
CA GLY A 63 0.11 -2.43 26.24
C GLY A 63 1.49 -3.08 26.07
N LYS A 64 1.88 -3.50 24.85
CA LYS A 64 3.15 -4.26 24.62
C LYS A 64 4.30 -3.43 24.05
N TYR A 65 4.04 -2.21 23.60
CA TYR A 65 5.01 -1.41 22.84
C TYR A 65 5.44 -0.12 23.57
N ALA A 66 5.21 -0.03 24.88
CA ALA A 66 5.49 1.18 25.69
C ALA A 66 6.95 1.70 25.62
N GLN A 67 7.90 0.91 25.11
CA GLN A 67 9.29 1.35 24.88
C GLN A 67 9.60 1.77 23.44
N ALA A 68 8.72 1.50 22.47
CA ALA A 68 8.90 1.90 21.09
C ALA A 68 8.29 3.28 20.86
N GLN A 69 9.03 4.18 20.19
CA GLN A 69 8.46 5.46 19.78
C GLN A 69 7.53 5.22 18.58
N THR A 70 6.24 5.46 18.79
CA THR A 70 5.22 5.42 17.75
C THR A 70 5.06 6.78 17.10
N GLN A 71 4.96 6.83 15.78
CA GLN A 71 4.70 8.05 15.01
C GLN A 71 3.56 7.79 14.02
N ARG A 72 2.70 8.78 13.82
CA ARG A 72 1.72 8.76 12.73
C ARG A 72 2.40 9.19 11.44
N VAL A 73 2.26 8.38 10.39
CA VAL A 73 2.76 8.66 9.06
C VAL A 73 1.57 8.70 8.10
N SER A 74 1.52 9.73 7.27
CA SER A 74 0.57 9.83 6.15
C SER A 74 1.35 9.63 4.86
N ILE A 75 0.86 8.74 4.01
CA ILE A 75 1.48 8.37 2.73
C ILE A 75 0.43 8.51 1.64
N THR A 76 0.71 9.34 0.66
CA THR A 76 -0.07 9.40 -0.59
C THR A 76 0.60 8.52 -1.63
N LEU A 77 -0.09 7.46 -2.05
CA LEU A 77 0.34 6.58 -3.13
C LEU A 77 -0.33 7.01 -4.43
N MET A 78 0.44 7.02 -5.53
CA MET A 78 -0.07 7.28 -6.86
C MET A 78 0.01 5.99 -7.68
N PRO A 79 -1.06 5.19 -7.76
CA PRO A 79 -1.06 3.97 -8.55
C PRO A 79 -0.80 4.29 -10.03
N ARG A 80 0.08 3.52 -10.68
CA ARG A 80 0.45 3.65 -12.10
C ARG A 80 0.60 2.27 -12.70
N THR A 81 0.17 2.06 -13.95
CA THR A 81 0.45 0.81 -14.67
C THR A 81 1.87 0.80 -15.24
N GLY A 82 2.52 -0.36 -15.20
CA GLY A 82 3.90 -0.54 -15.66
C GLY A 82 3.98 -0.93 -17.14
N ALA A 83 3.52 -0.07 -18.06
CA ALA A 83 3.90 -0.11 -19.47
C ALA A 83 3.55 1.25 -20.10
N ALA A 84 4.59 1.97 -20.54
CA ALA A 84 4.58 3.15 -21.41
C ALA A 84 3.21 3.85 -21.60
N GLY A 85 2.75 4.56 -20.58
CA GLY A 85 1.56 5.40 -20.70
C GLY A 85 1.27 6.10 -19.38
N THR A 86 1.32 7.43 -19.38
CA THR A 86 0.88 8.26 -18.24
C THR A 86 -0.66 8.29 -18.18
N HIS A 87 -1.29 7.13 -18.32
CA HIS A 87 -2.73 7.02 -18.25
C HIS A 87 -3.15 6.74 -16.81
N PRO A 88 -4.23 7.38 -16.34
CA PRO A 88 -4.79 7.06 -15.03
C PRO A 88 -5.14 5.56 -14.99
N VAL A 89 -4.88 4.94 -13.84
CA VAL A 89 -5.24 3.53 -13.63
C VAL A 89 -6.76 3.49 -13.51
N LEU A 90 -7.44 2.88 -14.48
CA LEU A 90 -8.87 2.65 -14.37
C LEU A 90 -9.09 1.41 -13.54
N ILE A 91 -9.94 1.46 -12.53
CA ILE A 91 -10.55 0.27 -11.89
C ILE A 91 -11.50 -0.36 -12.91
N ALA A 92 -10.88 -1.05 -13.86
CA ALA A 92 -11.43 -1.95 -14.87
C ALA A 92 -10.27 -2.57 -15.68
N GLY A 93 -10.36 -3.87 -15.98
CA GLY A 93 -9.36 -4.59 -16.77
C GLY A 93 -9.04 -3.94 -18.12
N GLY A 94 -7.75 -3.83 -18.44
CA GLY A 94 -7.28 -3.38 -19.75
C GLY A 94 -7.35 -4.49 -20.79
N GLU A 95 -7.64 -4.14 -22.04
CA GLU A 95 -7.22 -4.95 -23.19
C GLU A 95 -5.69 -5.08 -23.18
N ALA A 96 -5.22 -6.32 -23.31
CA ALA A 96 -3.87 -6.61 -23.74
C ALA A 96 -3.85 -6.64 -25.27
N ASP A 97 -2.82 -6.05 -25.88
CA ASP A 97 -2.53 -6.02 -27.32
C ASP A 97 -3.01 -7.29 -28.06
N GLY A 98 -3.90 -7.16 -29.05
CA GLY A 98 -4.21 -8.30 -29.93
C GLY A 98 -5.41 -8.28 -30.87
N GLU A 99 -6.39 -7.38 -30.77
CA GLU A 99 -7.59 -7.49 -31.64
C GLU A 99 -7.42 -6.69 -32.94
N ARG A 100 -7.48 -7.38 -34.08
CA ARG A 100 -7.46 -6.82 -35.44
C ARG A 100 -8.85 -6.87 -36.06
#